data_AF-A0A934ZTD6-F1
#
_entry.id   AF-A0A934ZTD6-F1
#
_cell.length_a   1.000
_cell.length_b   1.000
_cell.length_c   1.000
_cell.angle_alpha   90.00
_cell.angle_beta   90.00
_cell.angle_gamma   90.00
#
_symmetry.space_group_name_H-M   'P 1'
#
loop_
_entity.id
_entity.type
_entity.pdbx_description
1 polymer ?
#
loop_
_entity_poly.entity_id
_entity_poly.type
_entity_poly.pdbx_seq_one_letter_code
_entity_poly.pdbx_strand_id
1 'polypeptide(L)'
;MSRKRTAQAGYTMVEVLAAMAVLGTGLLGIVAMQSTAVNANQRAQEITMATNLARRWQDRLRRDSYQWTTPSQSNPVSNIAATWYLSRLGASQTTNWYVPDPPSMSVAALPETAAFDYFGNDVPTTDSRAYYCTQVRLTALIPNQLIRAEVRVWWYRQGGVRPMTYTDCARSATASVSTDTTNIRSIYVSQTIQRHDS
;
A
#
# COMPACT_ATOMS: atom_id res chain seq x y z
N MET A 1 27.24 61.63 38.54
CA MET A 1 27.06 60.21 38.18
C MET A 1 28.13 59.82 37.17
N SER A 2 29.20 59.14 37.59
CA SER A 2 30.28 58.71 36.68
C SER A 2 29.96 57.35 36.10
N ARG A 3 29.75 57.29 34.77
CA ARG A 3 29.43 56.08 34.02
C ARG A 3 30.73 55.31 33.81
N LYS A 4 30.95 54.22 34.55
CA LYS A 4 32.08 53.31 34.31
C LYS A 4 31.97 52.81 32.86
N ARG A 5 32.90 53.21 32.00
CA ARG A 5 33.08 52.61 30.68
C ARG A 5 33.65 51.21 30.90
N THR A 6 32.82 50.20 30.75
CA THR A 6 33.28 48.81 30.61
C THR A 6 34.19 48.73 29.39
N ALA A 7 35.45 48.38 29.60
CA ALA A 7 36.39 48.12 28.51
C ALA A 7 35.85 46.95 27.67
N GLN A 8 35.58 47.22 26.40
CA GLN A 8 35.11 46.24 25.45
C GLN A 8 36.33 45.41 25.02
N ALA A 9 36.47 44.21 25.56
CA ALA A 9 37.51 43.28 25.15
C ALA A 9 37.24 42.84 23.71
N GLY A 10 38.21 43.01 22.81
CA GLY A 10 38.14 42.51 21.44
C GLY A 10 38.24 40.98 21.41
N TYR A 11 37.57 40.35 20.44
CA TYR A 11 37.64 38.91 20.23
C TYR A 11 39.06 38.47 19.84
N THR A 12 39.54 37.39 20.43
CA THR A 12 40.85 36.81 20.10
C THR A 12 40.75 35.93 18.85
N MET A 13 41.83 35.79 18.07
CA MET A 13 41.83 34.88 16.91
C MET A 13 41.52 33.42 17.29
N VAL A 14 41.94 33.00 18.50
CA VAL A 14 41.66 31.66 19.04
C VAL A 14 40.16 31.44 19.24
N GLU A 15 39.44 32.47 19.68
CA GLU A 15 38.00 32.41 19.91
C GLU A 15 37.23 32.28 18.60
N VAL A 16 37.66 32.97 17.54
CA VAL A 16 37.09 32.83 16.20
C VAL A 16 37.36 31.43 15.64
N LEU A 17 38.57 30.90 15.80
CA LEU A 17 38.91 29.53 15.36
C LEU A 17 38.08 28.48 16.10
N ALA A 18 37.89 28.64 17.41
CA ALA A 18 37.01 27.77 18.20
C ALA A 18 35.56 27.85 17.73
N ALA A 19 35.04 29.06 17.45
CA ALA A 19 33.69 29.26 16.93
C ALA A 19 33.49 28.61 15.55
N MET A 20 34.47 28.74 14.65
CA MET A 20 34.44 28.10 13.33
C MET A 20 34.48 26.57 13.45
N ALA A 21 35.25 26.01 14.39
CA ALA A 21 35.31 24.57 14.63
C ALA A 21 33.95 24.04 15.13
N VAL A 22 33.34 24.71 16.12
CA VAL A 22 32.01 24.35 16.63
C VAL A 22 30.96 24.45 15.51
N LEU A 23 30.98 25.53 14.74
CA LEU A 23 30.06 25.72 13.60
C LEU A 23 30.25 24.62 12.55
N GLY A 24 31.49 24.27 12.22
CA GLY A 24 31.79 23.19 11.27
C GLY A 24 31.23 21.84 11.72
N THR A 25 31.45 21.46 12.98
CA THR A 25 30.90 20.21 13.53
C THR A 25 29.36 20.22 13.58
N GLY A 26 28.74 21.36 13.91
CA GLY A 26 27.30 21.53 13.90
C GLY A 26 26.68 21.32 12.51
N LEU A 27 27.29 21.91 11.47
CA LEU A 27 26.83 21.74 10.09
C LEU A 27 26.91 20.29 9.61
N LEU A 28 27.99 19.57 9.93
CA LEU A 28 28.12 18.15 9.60
C LEU A 28 27.02 17.30 10.25
N GLY A 29 26.68 17.61 11.51
CA GLY A 29 25.56 16.98 12.22
C GLY A 29 24.23 17.18 11.48
N ILE A 30 23.95 18.39 11.00
CA ILE A 30 22.72 18.69 10.26
C ILE A 30 22.68 17.91 8.93
N VAL A 31 23.78 17.87 8.17
CA VAL A 31 23.84 17.16 6.89
C VAL A 31 23.60 15.66 7.08
N ALA A 32 24.13 15.05 8.15
CA ALA A 32 23.87 13.64 8.46
C ALA A 32 22.37 13.38 8.68
N MET A 33 21.68 14.26 9.42
CA MET A 33 20.25 14.13 9.71
C MET A 33 19.37 14.30 8.47
N GLN A 34 19.75 15.16 7.52
CA GLN A 34 18.95 15.42 6.31
C GLN A 34 18.64 14.14 5.52
N SER A 35 19.62 13.23 5.37
CA SER A 35 19.42 11.95 4.69
C SER A 35 18.35 11.08 5.35
N THR A 36 18.33 11.05 6.68
CA THR A 36 17.36 10.27 7.45
C THR A 36 15.96 10.85 7.34
N ALA A 37 15.84 12.18 7.36
CA ALA A 37 14.56 12.88 7.23
C ALA A 37 13.92 12.64 5.85
N VAL A 38 14.71 12.72 4.77
CA VAL A 38 14.22 12.46 3.40
C VAL A 38 13.72 11.02 3.27
N ASN A 39 14.51 10.04 3.73
CA ASN A 39 14.12 8.63 3.68
C ASN A 39 12.87 8.34 4.52
N ALA A 40 12.73 8.99 5.68
CA ALA A 40 11.55 8.84 6.52
C ALA A 40 10.29 9.41 5.83
N ASN A 41 10.40 10.58 5.20
CA ASN A 41 9.29 11.20 4.48
C ASN A 41 8.84 10.35 3.27
N GLN A 42 9.78 9.81 2.49
CA GLN A 42 9.46 8.92 1.37
C GLN A 42 8.72 7.66 1.86
N ARG A 43 9.18 7.05 2.95
CA ARG A 43 8.51 5.90 3.57
C ARG A 43 7.10 6.23 4.05
N ALA A 44 6.92 7.39 4.68
CA ALA A 44 5.60 7.84 5.13
C ALA A 44 4.64 8.04 3.94
N GLN A 45 5.15 8.59 2.82
CA GLN A 45 4.38 8.74 1.60
C GLN A 45 3.97 7.38 1.01
N GLU A 46 4.89 6.42 0.94
CA GLU A 46 4.60 5.06 0.46
C GLU A 46 3.51 4.38 1.27
N ILE A 47 3.61 4.43 2.60
CA ILE A 47 2.62 3.82 3.51
C ILE A 47 1.26 4.52 3.37
N THR A 48 1.26 5.85 3.26
CA THR A 48 0.02 6.63 3.07
C THR A 48 -0.64 6.25 1.75
N MET A 49 0.13 6.20 0.66
CA MET A 49 -0.36 5.79 -0.65
C MET A 49 -0.91 4.37 -0.60
N ALA A 50 -0.14 3.41 -0.11
CA ALA A 50 -0.58 2.02 0.00
C ALA A 50 -1.88 1.92 0.81
N THR A 51 -2.01 2.65 1.92
CA THR A 51 -3.22 2.65 2.76
C THR A 51 -4.44 3.16 1.99
N ASN A 52 -4.27 4.23 1.20
CA ASN A 52 -5.33 4.73 0.34
C ASN A 52 -5.72 3.73 -0.75
N LEU A 53 -4.75 3.03 -1.34
CA LEU A 53 -4.99 1.97 -2.32
C LEU A 53 -5.73 0.77 -1.70
N ALA A 54 -5.37 0.39 -0.48
CA ALA A 54 -6.04 -0.67 0.27
C ALA A 54 -7.52 -0.32 0.53
N ARG A 55 -7.79 0.92 0.95
CA ARG A 55 -9.16 1.44 1.12
C ARG A 55 -9.92 1.48 -0.20
N ARG A 56 -9.29 1.93 -1.29
CA ARG A 56 -9.89 1.91 -2.64
C ARG A 56 -10.31 0.50 -3.03
N TRP A 57 -9.49 -0.51 -2.72
CA TRP A 57 -9.84 -1.91 -2.96
C TRP A 57 -10.95 -2.41 -2.06
N GLN A 58 -11.01 -1.98 -0.79
CA GLN A 58 -12.16 -2.25 0.06
C GLN A 58 -13.46 -1.72 -0.56
N ASP A 59 -13.43 -0.51 -1.11
CA ASP A 59 -14.57 0.08 -1.80
C ASP A 59 -14.91 -0.67 -3.09
N ARG A 60 -13.92 -1.14 -3.86
CA ARG A 60 -14.13 -2.00 -5.05
C ARG A 60 -14.87 -3.29 -4.70
N LEU A 61 -14.43 -3.98 -3.65
CA LEU A 61 -15.06 -5.22 -3.19
C LEU A 61 -16.48 -4.97 -2.65
N ARG A 62 -16.69 -3.83 -1.97
CA ARG A 62 -18.02 -3.43 -1.52
C ARG A 62 -18.94 -3.04 -2.68
N ARG A 63 -18.41 -2.42 -3.75
CA ARG A 63 -19.18 -2.15 -4.96
C ARG A 63 -19.63 -3.44 -5.63
N ASP A 64 -18.71 -4.41 -5.73
CA ASP A 64 -19.00 -5.72 -6.31
C ASP A 64 -20.06 -6.49 -5.51
N SER A 65 -20.09 -6.34 -4.18
CA SER A 65 -21.11 -7.00 -3.36
C SER A 65 -22.54 -6.51 -3.59
N TYR A 66 -22.75 -5.35 -4.22
CA TYR A 66 -24.11 -4.94 -4.64
C TYR A 66 -24.66 -5.84 -5.75
N GLN A 67 -23.80 -6.53 -6.51
CA GLN A 67 -24.23 -7.53 -7.49
C GLN A 67 -24.56 -8.87 -6.81
N TRP A 68 -24.14 -9.09 -5.57
CA TRP A 68 -24.41 -10.31 -4.82
C TRP A 68 -25.73 -10.18 -4.04
N THR A 69 -26.82 -10.62 -4.66
CA THR A 69 -28.21 -10.41 -4.18
C THR A 69 -28.95 -11.69 -3.84
N THR A 70 -28.51 -12.84 -4.37
CA THR A 70 -29.15 -14.14 -4.09
C THR A 70 -28.22 -15.02 -3.25
N PRO A 71 -28.75 -15.95 -2.42
CA PRO A 71 -30.12 -16.48 -2.41
C PRO A 71 -31.18 -15.59 -1.74
N SER A 72 -32.37 -15.51 -2.31
CA SER A 72 -33.54 -14.78 -1.77
C SER A 72 -34.76 -15.72 -1.64
N GLN A 73 -35.89 -15.22 -1.13
CA GLN A 73 -37.14 -16.00 -1.06
C GLN A 73 -37.61 -16.51 -2.44
N SER A 74 -37.35 -15.73 -3.51
CA SER A 74 -37.76 -16.07 -4.88
C SER A 74 -36.70 -16.82 -5.68
N ASN A 75 -35.44 -16.80 -5.26
CA ASN A 75 -34.35 -17.52 -5.92
C ASN A 75 -33.37 -18.11 -4.89
N PRO A 76 -33.41 -19.43 -4.64
CA PRO A 76 -32.54 -20.07 -3.64
C PRO A 76 -31.09 -20.27 -4.13
N VAL A 77 -30.77 -19.94 -5.38
CA VAL A 77 -29.44 -20.14 -5.96
C VAL A 77 -28.58 -18.88 -5.75
N SER A 78 -27.40 -19.04 -5.17
CA SER A 78 -26.43 -17.96 -4.98
C SER A 78 -25.86 -17.47 -6.32
N ASN A 79 -25.84 -16.16 -6.53
CA ASN A 79 -25.25 -15.53 -7.71
C ASN A 79 -23.82 -15.04 -7.48
N ILE A 80 -23.17 -15.45 -6.38
CA ILE A 80 -21.81 -15.00 -6.04
C ILE A 80 -20.80 -15.27 -7.16
N ALA A 81 -20.95 -16.35 -7.92
CA ALA A 81 -20.08 -16.68 -9.05
C ALA A 81 -20.15 -15.68 -10.21
N ALA A 82 -21.20 -14.87 -10.30
CA ALA A 82 -21.38 -13.84 -11.32
C ALA A 82 -20.78 -12.47 -10.93
N THR A 83 -20.34 -12.31 -9.68
CA THR A 83 -19.61 -11.11 -9.23
C THR A 83 -18.22 -11.05 -9.85
N TRP A 84 -17.59 -9.88 -9.85
CA TRP A 84 -16.29 -9.69 -10.49
C TRP A 84 -15.15 -10.20 -9.62
N TYR A 85 -15.11 -9.78 -8.36
CA TYR A 85 -14.03 -10.06 -7.44
C TYR A 85 -14.39 -11.15 -6.43
N LEU A 86 -15.68 -11.34 -6.10
CA LEU A 86 -16.13 -12.35 -5.13
C LEU A 86 -16.38 -13.74 -5.74
N SER A 87 -16.33 -13.87 -7.08
CA SER A 87 -16.68 -15.09 -7.83
C SER A 87 -15.95 -16.36 -7.40
N ARG A 88 -14.71 -16.22 -6.92
CA ARG A 88 -13.90 -17.35 -6.45
C ARG A 88 -14.52 -18.07 -5.24
N LEU A 89 -15.39 -17.40 -4.48
CA LEU A 89 -16.14 -18.02 -3.39
C LEU A 89 -17.28 -18.94 -3.87
N GLY A 90 -17.61 -18.92 -5.17
CA GLY A 90 -18.57 -19.87 -5.75
C GLY A 90 -18.05 -21.31 -5.80
N ALA A 91 -16.72 -21.52 -5.75
CA ALA A 91 -16.09 -22.83 -5.79
C ALA A 91 -15.52 -23.31 -4.44
N SER A 92 -15.27 -22.40 -3.49
CA SER A 92 -14.66 -22.71 -2.20
C SER A 92 -15.07 -21.69 -1.14
N GLN A 93 -15.23 -22.12 0.12
CA GLN A 93 -15.51 -21.21 1.23
C GLN A 93 -14.35 -20.28 1.57
N THR A 94 -13.12 -20.63 1.17
CA THR A 94 -11.93 -19.81 1.40
C THR A 94 -11.07 -19.77 0.15
N THR A 95 -10.54 -18.61 -0.19
CA THR A 95 -9.55 -18.46 -1.24
C THR A 95 -8.15 -18.42 -0.64
N ASN A 96 -7.14 -18.82 -1.42
CA ASN A 96 -5.79 -18.34 -1.18
C ASN A 96 -5.67 -16.85 -1.57
N TRP A 97 -4.52 -16.23 -1.29
CA TRP A 97 -4.21 -14.92 -1.88
C TRP A 97 -4.22 -15.03 -3.39
N TYR A 98 -4.99 -14.19 -4.05
CA TYR A 98 -5.02 -14.06 -5.51
C TYR A 98 -4.86 -12.61 -5.92
N VAL A 99 -4.35 -12.39 -7.13
CA VAL A 99 -4.32 -11.08 -7.76
C VAL A 99 -5.71 -10.86 -8.39
N PRO A 100 -6.45 -9.81 -8.00
CA PRO A 100 -7.77 -9.54 -8.58
C PRO A 100 -7.62 -9.11 -10.04
N ASP A 101 -8.43 -9.71 -10.91
CA ASP A 101 -8.44 -9.41 -12.34
C ASP A 101 -9.55 -8.41 -12.64
N PRO A 102 -9.34 -7.49 -13.60
CA PRO A 102 -10.40 -6.61 -14.06
C PRO A 102 -11.57 -7.44 -14.64
N PRO A 103 -12.82 -6.98 -14.47
CA PRO A 103 -13.96 -7.63 -15.13
C PRO A 103 -13.79 -7.58 -16.66
N SER A 104 -14.08 -8.68 -17.34
CA SER A 104 -13.83 -8.88 -18.78
C SER A 104 -14.76 -8.09 -19.71
N MET A 105 -15.37 -6.99 -19.25
CA MET A 105 -16.19 -6.15 -20.13
C MET A 105 -15.30 -5.24 -20.98
N SER A 106 -15.47 -5.39 -22.29
CA SER A 106 -14.60 -4.97 -23.40
C SER A 106 -14.56 -3.47 -23.71
N VAL A 107 -14.30 -2.61 -22.73
CA VAL A 107 -14.00 -1.20 -23.01
C VAL A 107 -12.52 -0.93 -22.81
N ALA A 108 -11.86 -0.43 -23.86
CA ALA A 108 -10.43 -0.13 -23.93
C ALA A 108 -9.99 1.06 -23.04
N ALA A 109 -10.67 1.29 -21.91
CA ALA A 109 -10.29 2.24 -20.88
C ALA A 109 -9.86 1.44 -19.66
N LEU A 110 -8.61 1.64 -19.22
CA LEU A 110 -7.93 0.86 -18.18
C LEU A 110 -8.90 0.45 -17.05
N PRO A 111 -9.39 -0.81 -17.06
CA PRO A 111 -10.27 -1.27 -16.00
C PRO A 111 -9.51 -1.28 -14.68
N GLU A 112 -10.22 -1.23 -13.57
CA GLU A 112 -9.66 -1.39 -12.22
C GLU A 112 -8.64 -2.54 -12.19
N THR A 113 -7.37 -2.25 -11.97
CA THR A 113 -6.30 -3.25 -12.00
C THR A 113 -5.75 -3.50 -10.61
N ALA A 114 -5.07 -4.63 -10.44
CA ALA A 114 -4.36 -4.95 -9.21
C ALA A 114 -3.06 -4.17 -9.02
N ALA A 115 -2.58 -3.44 -10.01
CA ALA A 115 -1.30 -2.72 -9.98
C ALA A 115 -1.49 -1.21 -10.09
N PHE A 116 -0.65 -0.47 -9.38
CA PHE A 116 -0.68 0.99 -9.38
C PHE A 116 0.72 1.54 -9.60
N ASP A 117 0.79 2.67 -10.30
CA ASP A 117 2.02 3.44 -10.38
C ASP A 117 2.38 4.10 -9.04
N TYR A 118 3.53 4.76 -8.98
CA TYR A 118 3.98 5.47 -7.78
C TYR A 118 2.97 6.52 -7.28
N PHE A 119 2.17 7.09 -8.19
CA PHE A 119 1.18 8.12 -7.93
C PHE A 119 -0.22 7.55 -7.61
N GLY A 120 -0.36 6.22 -7.60
CA GLY A 120 -1.60 5.55 -7.26
C GLY A 120 -2.61 5.48 -8.41
N ASN A 121 -2.19 5.68 -9.66
CA ASN A 121 -3.03 5.43 -10.83
C ASN A 121 -3.01 3.94 -11.19
N ASP A 122 -4.16 3.40 -11.59
CA ASP A 122 -4.25 2.02 -12.07
C ASP A 122 -3.40 1.83 -13.34
N VAL A 123 -2.57 0.78 -13.33
CA VAL A 123 -1.74 0.36 -14.47
C VAL A 123 -1.88 -1.15 -14.69
N PRO A 124 -1.66 -1.66 -15.91
CA PRO A 124 -1.59 -3.09 -16.12
C PRO A 124 -0.56 -3.75 -15.18
N THR A 125 -0.84 -4.96 -14.70
CA THR A 125 0.05 -5.69 -13.78
C THR A 125 1.40 -6.07 -14.40
N THR A 126 1.48 -6.04 -15.73
CA THR A 126 2.70 -6.27 -16.53
C THR A 126 3.43 -4.97 -16.91
N ASP A 127 2.88 -3.80 -16.57
CA ASP A 127 3.47 -2.51 -16.90
C ASP A 127 4.74 -2.26 -16.06
N SER A 128 5.78 -1.67 -16.67
CA SER A 128 7.02 -1.32 -15.98
C SER A 128 6.82 -0.24 -14.91
N ARG A 129 5.73 0.53 -15.00
CA ARG A 129 5.33 1.54 -14.01
C ARG A 129 4.69 0.95 -12.77
N ALA A 130 4.34 -0.34 -12.75
CA ALA A 130 3.76 -0.99 -11.58
C ALA A 130 4.69 -0.89 -10.36
N TYR A 131 4.24 -0.13 -9.36
CA TYR A 131 4.98 0.14 -8.12
C TYR A 131 4.31 -0.51 -6.92
N TYR A 132 2.99 -0.35 -6.79
CA TYR A 132 2.19 -1.03 -5.77
C TYR A 132 1.38 -2.16 -6.42
N CYS A 133 1.29 -3.28 -5.74
CA CYS A 133 0.52 -4.43 -6.16
C CYS A 133 -0.47 -4.83 -5.08
N THR A 134 -1.64 -5.28 -5.50
CA THR A 134 -2.71 -5.71 -4.60
C THR A 134 -3.04 -7.17 -4.78
N GLN A 135 -3.35 -7.79 -3.66
CA GLN A 135 -3.82 -9.16 -3.60
C GLN A 135 -4.97 -9.22 -2.62
N VAL A 136 -5.92 -10.10 -2.92
CA VAL A 136 -7.14 -10.28 -2.13
C VAL A 136 -7.19 -11.72 -1.64
N ARG A 137 -7.71 -11.89 -0.43
CA ARG A 137 -8.09 -13.18 0.13
C ARG A 137 -9.50 -13.06 0.67
N LEU A 138 -10.35 -14.01 0.32
CA LEU A 138 -11.74 -14.05 0.74
C LEU A 138 -11.99 -15.29 1.60
N THR A 139 -12.85 -15.15 2.61
CA THR A 139 -13.30 -16.25 3.46
C THR A 139 -14.78 -16.06 3.75
N ALA A 140 -15.63 -17.00 3.37
CA ALA A 140 -17.02 -17.05 3.79
C ALA A 140 -17.07 -17.33 5.30
N LEU A 141 -17.58 -16.35 6.06
CA LEU A 141 -17.83 -16.52 7.49
C LEU A 141 -19.17 -17.21 7.72
N ILE A 142 -20.17 -16.84 6.91
CA ILE A 142 -21.46 -17.50 6.83
C ILE A 142 -21.73 -17.77 5.34
N PRO A 143 -21.90 -19.04 4.93
CA PRO A 143 -22.12 -19.39 3.53
C PRO A 143 -23.25 -18.56 2.91
N ASN A 144 -22.97 -17.96 1.75
CA ASN A 144 -23.93 -17.17 0.98
C ASN A 144 -24.57 -15.96 1.71
N GLN A 145 -23.95 -15.45 2.79
CA GLN A 145 -24.46 -14.31 3.55
C GLN A 145 -23.38 -13.31 3.97
N LEU A 146 -22.27 -13.80 4.52
CA LEU A 146 -21.24 -12.95 5.12
C LEU A 146 -19.86 -13.44 4.74
N ILE A 147 -19.03 -12.54 4.23
CA ILE A 147 -17.66 -12.81 3.85
C ILE A 147 -16.71 -11.88 4.59
N ARG A 148 -15.53 -12.39 4.94
CA ARG A 148 -14.37 -11.59 5.31
C ARG A 148 -13.53 -11.41 4.05
N ALA A 149 -13.32 -10.15 3.68
CA ALA A 149 -12.42 -9.76 2.63
C ALA A 149 -11.15 -9.18 3.25
N GLU A 150 -10.01 -9.75 2.90
CA GLU A 150 -8.69 -9.27 3.26
C GLU A 150 -7.99 -8.74 2.02
N VAL A 151 -7.52 -7.50 2.10
CA VAL A 151 -6.78 -6.84 1.04
C VAL A 151 -5.37 -6.61 1.54
N ARG A 152 -4.40 -7.06 0.75
CA ARG A 152 -2.99 -6.74 0.93
C ARG A 152 -2.54 -5.82 -0.20
N VAL A 153 -1.90 -4.71 0.16
CA VAL A 153 -1.11 -3.90 -0.78
C VAL A 153 0.35 -4.09 -0.44
N TRP A 154 1.18 -4.41 -1.43
CA TRP A 154 2.60 -4.61 -1.24
C TRP A 154 3.41 -3.86 -2.32
N TRP A 155 4.64 -3.52 -1.96
CA TRP A 155 5.60 -2.84 -2.84
C TRP A 155 7.03 -3.17 -2.43
N TYR A 156 7.99 -2.92 -3.31
CA TYR A 156 9.40 -3.17 -3.04
C TYR A 156 9.98 -2.16 -2.05
N ARG A 157 10.86 -2.64 -1.17
CA ARG A 157 11.72 -1.77 -0.36
C ARG A 157 12.76 -1.10 -1.26
N GLN A 158 13.18 0.10 -0.88
CA GLN A 158 14.37 0.73 -1.44
C GLN A 158 15.58 -0.19 -1.22
N GLY A 159 16.25 -0.57 -2.31
CA GLY A 159 17.38 -1.51 -2.28
C GLY A 159 17.02 -3.00 -2.14
N GLY A 160 15.72 -3.35 -2.12
CA GLY A 160 15.27 -4.74 -2.13
C GLY A 160 15.52 -5.41 -3.48
N VAL A 161 15.80 -6.71 -3.47
CA VAL A 161 15.92 -7.51 -4.70
C VAL A 161 14.53 -7.63 -5.33
N ARG A 162 14.46 -7.66 -6.67
CA ARG A 162 13.23 -7.85 -7.43
C ARG A 162 13.25 -9.23 -8.13
N PRO A 163 12.80 -10.31 -7.47
CA PRO A 163 12.78 -11.63 -8.07
C PRO A 163 11.86 -11.68 -9.30
N MET A 164 12.23 -12.45 -10.31
CA MET A 164 11.37 -12.69 -11.48
C MET A 164 10.03 -13.36 -11.10
N THR A 165 9.98 -14.07 -9.97
CA THR A 165 8.75 -14.68 -9.44
C THR A 165 7.70 -13.66 -9.01
N TYR A 166 8.07 -12.39 -8.83
CA TYR A 166 7.16 -11.30 -8.45
C TYR A 166 6.70 -10.45 -9.64
N THR A 167 7.02 -10.88 -10.86
CA THR A 167 6.40 -10.34 -12.08
C THR A 167 4.87 -10.49 -12.02
N ASP A 168 4.16 -9.62 -12.74
CA ASP A 168 2.69 -9.65 -12.79
C ASP A 168 2.03 -9.62 -11.40
N CYS A 169 2.50 -8.71 -10.53
CA CYS A 169 2.09 -8.63 -9.12
C CYS A 169 2.17 -9.96 -8.35
N ALA A 170 3.19 -10.76 -8.64
CA ALA A 170 3.46 -12.05 -8.02
C ALA A 170 2.28 -13.03 -8.13
N ARG A 171 1.53 -12.99 -9.25
CA ARG A 171 0.35 -13.83 -9.49
C ARG A 171 0.60 -15.31 -9.28
N SER A 172 1.77 -15.81 -9.69
CA SER A 172 2.16 -17.22 -9.55
C SER A 172 2.85 -17.54 -8.22
N ALA A 173 3.10 -16.53 -7.36
CA ALA A 173 3.88 -16.66 -6.12
C ALA A 173 3.26 -15.87 -4.96
N THR A 174 1.93 -15.79 -4.89
CA THR A 174 1.21 -14.98 -3.89
C THR A 174 1.50 -15.40 -2.45
N ALA A 175 1.80 -16.68 -2.23
CA ALA A 175 2.22 -17.20 -0.92
C ALA A 175 3.57 -16.59 -0.48
N SER A 176 4.55 -16.51 -1.37
CA SER A 176 5.90 -16.00 -1.10
C SER A 176 5.91 -14.53 -0.68
N VAL A 177 4.98 -13.72 -1.21
CA VAL A 177 4.76 -12.32 -0.80
C VAL A 177 4.41 -12.21 0.69
N SER A 178 3.81 -13.25 1.28
CA SER A 178 3.46 -13.23 2.72
C SER A 178 4.65 -13.47 3.63
N THR A 179 5.70 -14.12 3.11
CA THR A 179 6.88 -14.53 3.88
C THR A 179 8.11 -13.67 3.59
N ASP A 180 8.11 -12.89 2.51
CA ASP A 180 9.23 -12.02 2.16
C ASP A 180 9.22 -10.73 2.99
N THR A 181 9.98 -10.77 4.09
CA THR A 181 10.17 -9.62 4.97
C THR A 181 11.37 -8.75 4.59
N THR A 182 12.14 -9.16 3.58
CA THR A 182 13.46 -8.56 3.28
C THR A 182 13.38 -7.63 2.08
N ASN A 183 12.66 -8.02 1.03
CA ASN A 183 12.63 -7.27 -0.23
C ASN A 183 11.41 -6.37 -0.37
N ILE A 184 10.32 -6.66 0.35
CA ILE A 184 9.05 -5.97 0.19
C ILE A 184 8.52 -5.40 1.50
N ARG A 185 7.58 -4.47 1.36
CA ARG A 185 6.69 -4.00 2.41
C ARG A 185 5.28 -4.37 2.02
N SER A 186 4.45 -4.61 3.01
CA SER A 186 3.04 -4.83 2.81
C SER A 186 2.23 -4.20 3.93
N ILE A 187 1.02 -3.79 3.56
CA ILE A 187 -0.03 -3.44 4.50
C ILE A 187 -1.21 -4.38 4.28
N TYR A 188 -1.98 -4.60 5.33
CA TYR A 188 -3.14 -5.46 5.33
C TYR A 188 -4.32 -4.69 5.88
N VAL A 189 -5.45 -4.78 5.19
CA VAL A 189 -6.75 -4.31 5.69
C VAL A 189 -7.75 -5.44 5.56
N SER A 190 -8.66 -5.55 6.51
CA SER A 190 -9.75 -6.52 6.45
C SER A 190 -11.08 -5.80 6.65
N GLN A 191 -12.10 -6.29 5.96
CA GLN A 191 -13.49 -5.88 6.15
C GLN A 191 -14.41 -7.09 6.07
N THR A 192 -15.56 -6.98 6.71
CA THR A 192 -16.68 -7.90 6.48
C THR A 192 -17.63 -7.30 5.46
N ILE A 193 -18.05 -8.11 4.50
CA ILE A 193 -19.00 -7.72 3.47
C ILE A 193 -20.19 -8.66 3.60
N GLN A 194 -21.37 -8.08 3.76
CA GLN A 194 -22.63 -8.82 3.76
C GLN A 194 -23.20 -8.83 2.35
N ARG A 195 -23.89 -9.91 2.00
CA ARG A 195 -24.73 -9.97 0.81
C ARG A 195 -25.72 -8.80 0.82
N HIS A 196 -25.97 -8.23 -0.34
CA HIS A 196 -27.00 -7.23 -0.48
C HIS A 196 -28.37 -7.91 -0.42
N ASP A 197 -29.21 -7.53 0.55
CA ASP A 197 -30.61 -7.97 0.56
C ASP A 197 -31.40 -7.08 -0.39
N SER A 198 -31.96 -7.69 -1.44
CA SER A 198 -32.85 -7.05 -2.43
C SER A 198 -34.27 -6.86 -1.90
#